data_AF-A0A9D6L1H9-F1
#
_entry.id   AF-A0A9D6L1H9-F1
#
_cell.length_a   1.000
_cell.length_b   1.000
_cell.length_c   1.000
_cell.angle_alpha   90.00
_cell.angle_beta   90.00
_cell.angle_gamma   90.00
#
_symmetry.space_group_name_H-M   'P 1'
#
loop_
_entity.id
_entity.type
_entity.pdbx_description
1 polymer ?
#
loop_
_entity_poly.entity_id
_entity_poly.type
_entity_poly.pdbx_seq_one_letter_code
_entity_poly.pdbx_strand_id
1 'polypeptide(L)'
;MVILLSYKKGVTSYYYNFLCLLLCSALPVLFYLLDLTAGMPPFFLPNAMLLFFYVFNACLGHSFKIKIVHTSFLAVLFILYSFYFSPYRSFHLSQVWNISLNASISLLIGYLIVWFKRLSFVQHEELMETNSNSMRLYRRPKWVFGVGI
;
A
#
# COMPACT_ATOMS: atom_id res chain seq x y z
N MET A 1 -6.95 -9.20 11.54
CA MET A 1 -6.58 -8.66 12.86
C MET A 1 -6.15 -7.18 12.83
N VAL A 2 -5.29 -6.74 11.91
CA VAL A 2 -4.88 -5.32 11.78
C VAL A 2 -6.04 -4.37 11.42
N ILE A 3 -7.00 -4.83 10.62
CA ILE A 3 -8.20 -4.04 10.25
C ILE A 3 -9.13 -3.81 11.45
N LEU A 4 -9.17 -4.77 12.38
CA LEU A 4 -10.00 -4.72 13.61
C LEU A 4 -9.42 -3.77 14.67
N LEU A 5 -8.08 -3.59 14.68
CA LEU A 5 -7.42 -2.64 15.57
C LEU A 5 -7.57 -1.18 15.12
N SER A 6 -7.68 -0.92 13.82
CA SER A 6 -7.91 0.44 13.29
C SER A 6 -9.32 0.97 13.55
N TYR A 7 -10.32 0.11 13.76
CA TYR A 7 -11.71 0.52 13.99
C TYR A 7 -11.94 1.14 15.38
N LYS A 8 -11.07 0.85 16.36
CA LYS A 8 -11.30 1.23 17.77
C LYS A 8 -10.53 2.48 18.26
N LYS A 9 -9.62 3.06 17.47
CA LYS A 9 -8.83 4.25 17.87
C LYS A 9 -8.61 5.21 16.69
N GLY A 10 -9.64 5.99 16.36
CA GLY A 10 -9.60 6.92 15.22
C GLY A 10 -8.50 7.99 15.28
N VAL A 11 -8.06 8.38 16.48
CA VAL A 11 -7.06 9.46 16.66
C VAL A 11 -5.62 8.98 16.45
N THR A 12 -5.25 7.78 16.93
CA THR A 12 -3.87 7.27 16.82
C THR A 12 -3.48 6.86 15.41
N SER A 13 -4.46 6.47 14.58
CA SER A 13 -4.21 6.07 13.19
C SER A 13 -3.75 7.23 12.32
N TYR A 14 -4.25 8.45 12.56
CA TYR A 14 -3.88 9.63 11.77
C TYR A 14 -2.42 10.03 11.98
N TYR A 15 -2.00 10.18 13.24
CA TYR A 15 -0.61 10.53 13.58
C TYR A 15 0.39 9.47 13.08
N TYR A 16 0.05 8.18 13.21
CA TYR A 16 0.89 7.11 12.70
C TYR A 16 1.02 7.16 11.17
N ASN A 17 -0.08 7.39 10.46
CA ASN A 17 -0.05 7.54 9.01
C ASN A 17 0.76 8.75 8.56
N PHE A 18 0.62 9.88 9.26
CA PHE A 18 1.36 11.10 8.95
C PHE A 18 2.86 10.91 9.19
N LEU A 19 3.25 10.34 10.33
CA LEU A 19 4.65 10.07 10.67
C LEU A 19 5.28 9.07 9.69
N CYS A 20 4.54 8.03 9.30
CA CYS A 20 4.99 7.08 8.29
C CYS A 20 5.19 7.75 6.93
N LEU A 21 4.27 8.63 6.51
CA LEU A 21 4.39 9.38 5.26
C LEU A 21 5.56 10.36 5.26
N LEU A 22 5.83 11.00 6.41
CA LEU A 22 6.99 11.88 6.58
C LEU A 22 8.29 11.09 6.50
N LEU A 23 8.37 9.94 7.16
CA LEU A 23 9.52 9.03 7.10
C LEU A 23 9.75 8.52 5.66
N CYS A 24 8.67 8.15 4.97
CA CYS A 24 8.68 7.74 3.57
C CYS A 24 9.10 8.87 2.62
N SER A 25 8.87 10.13 2.99
CA SER A 25 9.35 11.28 2.20
C SER A 25 10.83 11.58 2.47
N ALA A 26 11.31 11.34 3.70
CA ALA A 26 12.71 11.57 4.08
C ALA A 26 13.67 10.55 3.46
N LEU A 27 13.25 9.28 3.31
CA LEU A 27 14.11 8.21 2.79
C LEU A 27 14.65 8.49 1.36
N PRO A 28 13.81 8.86 0.38
CA PRO A 28 14.28 9.19 -0.97
C PRO A 28 15.26 10.37 -0.99
N VAL A 29 15.05 11.37 -0.12
CA VAL A 29 15.98 12.51 0.03
C VAL A 29 17.36 12.03 0.46
N LEU A 30 17.44 11.07 1.39
CA LEU A 30 18.71 10.46 1.77
C LEU A 30 19.37 9.70 0.61
N PHE A 31 18.59 9.01 -0.23
CA PHE A 31 19.15 8.35 -1.41
C PHE A 31 19.76 9.33 -2.41
N TYR A 32 19.11 10.47 -2.66
CA TYR A 32 19.68 11.53 -3.51
C TYR A 32 20.93 12.14 -2.89
N LEU A 33 20.96 12.38 -1.58
CA LEU A 33 22.14 12.90 -0.89
C LEU A 33 23.32 11.92 -0.96
N LEU A 34 23.07 10.62 -0.78
CA LEU A 34 24.10 9.59 -0.91
C LEU A 34 24.64 9.50 -2.33
N ASP A 35 23.78 9.59 -3.34
CA ASP A 35 24.19 9.61 -4.74
C ASP A 35 25.09 10.83 -5.06
N LEU A 36 24.76 12.00 -4.51
CA LEU A 36 25.55 13.22 -4.69
C LEU A 36 26.89 13.22 -3.95
N THR A 37 26.92 12.73 -2.72
CA THR A 37 28.05 12.97 -1.80
C THR A 37 28.96 11.77 -1.59
N ALA A 38 28.44 10.55 -1.71
CA ALA A 38 29.14 9.33 -1.32
C ALA A 38 29.76 8.57 -2.50
N GLY A 39 29.67 9.10 -3.74
CA GLY A 39 30.23 8.45 -4.92
C GLY A 39 29.61 7.08 -5.22
N MET A 40 28.29 6.98 -5.03
CA MET A 40 27.56 5.73 -5.24
C MET A 40 27.63 5.25 -6.69
N PRO A 41 27.55 3.94 -6.95
CA PRO A 41 27.52 3.44 -8.31
C PRO A 41 26.25 3.89 -9.04
N PRO A 42 26.28 4.09 -10.37
CA PRO A 42 25.18 4.70 -11.13
C PRO A 42 23.86 3.92 -11.10
N PHE A 43 23.90 2.63 -10.77
CA PHE A 43 22.71 1.80 -10.64
C PHE A 43 22.06 1.86 -9.24
N PHE A 44 22.72 2.45 -8.25
CA PHE A 44 22.24 2.48 -6.87
C PHE A 44 20.90 3.21 -6.76
N LEU A 45 20.86 4.47 -7.18
CA LEU A 45 19.69 5.33 -6.99
C LEU A 45 18.44 4.79 -7.72
N PRO A 46 18.51 4.38 -9.01
CA PRO A 46 17.36 3.76 -9.68
C PRO A 46 16.84 2.52 -8.94
N ASN A 47 17.73 1.62 -8.50
CA ASN A 47 17.33 0.39 -7.81
C ASN A 47 16.74 0.67 -6.41
N ALA A 48 17.31 1.63 -5.68
CA ALA A 48 16.79 2.05 -4.38
C ALA A 48 15.38 2.63 -4.51
N MET A 49 15.13 3.47 -5.53
CA MET A 49 13.81 4.02 -5.81
C MET A 49 12.79 2.94 -6.20
N LEU A 50 13.19 1.97 -7.02
CA LEU A 50 12.35 0.82 -7.39
C LEU A 50 11.91 0.01 -6.16
N LEU A 51 12.87 -0.35 -5.31
CA LEU A 51 12.59 -1.10 -4.08
C LEU A 51 11.68 -0.29 -3.16
N PHE A 52 11.95 1.01 -3.03
CA PHE A 52 11.13 1.91 -2.22
C PHE A 52 9.68 1.97 -2.71
N PHE A 53 9.47 2.15 -4.02
CA PHE A 53 8.11 2.16 -4.59
C PHE A 53 7.37 0.86 -4.34
N TYR A 54 8.06 -0.28 -4.48
CA TYR A 54 7.47 -1.57 -4.16
C TYR A 54 7.04 -1.67 -2.69
N VAL A 55 7.93 -1.37 -1.74
CA VAL A 55 7.64 -1.46 -0.30
C VAL A 55 6.53 -0.47 0.10
N PHE A 56 6.62 0.78 -0.37
CA PHE A 56 5.63 1.80 -0.07
C PHE A 56 4.24 1.43 -0.61
N ASN A 57 4.15 0.92 -1.84
CA ASN A 57 2.87 0.60 -2.47
C ASN A 57 2.28 -0.74 -2.02
N ALA A 58 3.10 -1.78 -1.80
CA ALA A 58 2.64 -3.11 -1.43
C ALA A 58 2.47 -3.29 0.09
N CYS A 59 3.40 -2.78 0.91
CA CYS A 59 3.45 -3.09 2.34
C CYS A 59 2.71 -2.08 3.21
N LEU A 60 2.70 -0.79 2.85
CA LEU A 60 2.06 0.22 3.69
C LEU A 60 0.55 0.24 3.52
N GLY A 61 -0.18 0.42 4.63
CA GLY A 61 -1.64 0.43 4.68
C GLY A 61 -2.30 1.75 4.24
N HIS A 62 -1.57 2.67 3.61
CA HIS A 62 -2.11 3.97 3.20
C HIS A 62 -3.19 3.85 2.13
N SER A 63 -4.04 4.87 2.05
CA SER A 63 -5.06 4.96 1.01
C SER A 63 -4.42 5.02 -0.38
N PHE A 64 -5.07 4.40 -1.36
CA PHE A 64 -4.55 4.33 -2.73
C PHE A 64 -4.32 5.72 -3.35
N LYS A 65 -5.18 6.71 -3.02
CA LYS A 65 -5.01 8.10 -3.47
C LYS A 65 -3.69 8.70 -2.99
N ILE A 66 -3.35 8.53 -1.71
CA ILE A 66 -2.09 9.02 -1.13
C ILE A 66 -0.91 8.32 -1.80
N LYS A 67 -1.02 7.00 -2.02
CA LYS A 67 0.03 6.23 -2.67
C LYS A 67 0.35 6.72 -4.08
N ILE A 68 -0.69 6.97 -4.89
CA ILE A 68 -0.51 7.52 -6.25
C ILE A 68 0.16 8.88 -6.19
N VAL A 69 -0.35 9.81 -5.37
CA VAL A 69 0.17 11.18 -5.29
C VAL A 69 1.62 11.20 -4.83
N HIS A 70 1.97 10.38 -3.84
CA HIS A 70 3.34 10.32 -3.32
C HIS A 70 4.29 9.67 -4.33
N THR A 71 3.87 8.58 -4.97
CA THR A 71 4.66 7.89 -6.00
C THR A 71 4.90 8.79 -7.21
N SER A 72 3.88 9.51 -7.68
CA SER A 72 4.01 10.44 -8.81
C SER A 72 4.91 11.62 -8.47
N PHE A 73 4.78 12.18 -7.27
CA PHE A 73 5.65 13.25 -6.79
C PHE A 73 7.12 12.82 -6.74
N LEU A 74 7.41 11.63 -6.19
CA LEU A 74 8.76 11.07 -6.15
C LEU A 74 9.31 10.74 -7.55
N ALA A 75 8.48 10.29 -8.48
CA ALA A 75 8.90 10.07 -9.86
C ALA A 75 9.31 11.39 -10.53
N VAL A 76 8.55 12.47 -10.33
CA VAL A 76 8.90 13.81 -10.82
C VAL A 76 10.20 14.30 -10.19
N LEU A 77 10.38 14.12 -8.87
CA LEU A 77 11.62 14.47 -8.19
C LEU A 77 12.82 13.69 -8.74
N PHE A 78 12.67 12.40 -9.04
CA PHE A 78 13.73 11.61 -9.66
C PHE A 78 14.13 12.17 -11.04
N ILE A 79 13.15 12.56 -11.86
CA ILE A 79 13.41 13.18 -13.17
C ILE A 79 14.15 14.50 -13.00
N LEU A 80 13.66 15.39 -12.12
CA LEU A 80 14.29 16.68 -11.85
C LEU A 80 15.72 16.51 -11.33
N TYR A 81 15.93 15.61 -10.37
CA TYR A 81 17.25 15.27 -9.86
C TYR A 81 18.19 14.79 -10.98
N SER A 82 17.70 13.86 -11.80
CA SER A 82 18.47 13.28 -12.91
C SER A 82 18.90 14.32 -13.93
N PHE A 83 18.08 15.35 -14.16
CA PHE A 83 18.37 16.43 -15.10
C PHE A 83 19.36 17.46 -14.58
N TYR A 84 19.19 17.90 -13.32
CA TYR A 84 19.87 19.10 -12.81
C TYR A 84 21.04 18.80 -11.87
N PHE A 85 21.00 17.72 -11.10
CA PHE A 85 21.94 17.50 -10.00
C PHE A 85 22.77 16.23 -10.16
N SER A 86 22.22 15.22 -10.84
CA SER A 86 22.85 13.90 -10.95
C SER A 86 24.21 13.93 -11.68
N PRO A 87 25.29 13.37 -11.07
CA PRO A 87 26.56 13.18 -11.76
C PRO A 87 26.47 12.13 -12.88
N TYR A 88 25.49 11.21 -12.81
CA TYR A 88 25.25 10.14 -13.78
C TYR A 88 24.01 10.41 -14.65
N ARG A 89 23.83 11.66 -15.08
CA ARG A 89 22.63 12.13 -15.82
C ARG A 89 22.18 11.20 -16.95
N SER A 90 23.07 10.82 -17.86
CA SER A 90 22.72 9.97 -19.01
C SER A 90 22.17 8.61 -18.56
N PHE A 91 22.80 7.98 -17.56
CA PHE A 91 22.36 6.71 -17.03
C PHE A 91 21.02 6.84 -16.29
N HIS A 92 20.88 7.80 -15.37
CA HIS A 92 19.63 7.97 -14.61
C HIS A 92 18.44 8.32 -15.51
N LEU A 93 18.63 9.14 -16.54
CA LEU A 93 17.59 9.43 -17.52
C LEU A 93 17.15 8.20 -18.32
N SER A 94 18.09 7.31 -18.67
CA SER A 94 17.76 6.04 -19.33
C SER A 94 16.87 5.13 -18.46
N GLN A 95 16.95 5.28 -17.13
CA GLN A 95 16.18 4.48 -16.17
C GLN A 95 14.79 5.05 -15.87
N VAL A 96 14.44 6.25 -16.33
CA VAL A 96 13.12 6.87 -16.06
C VAL A 96 11.97 5.97 -16.52
N TRP A 97 12.10 5.37 -17.70
CA TRP A 97 11.05 4.47 -18.22
C TRP A 97 10.91 3.20 -17.37
N ASN A 98 12.04 2.61 -16.98
CA ASN A 98 12.07 1.43 -16.12
C ASN A 98 11.43 1.72 -14.75
N ILE A 99 11.73 2.87 -14.16
CA ILE A 99 11.16 3.32 -12.89
C ILE A 99 9.66 3.57 -13.02
N SER A 100 9.21 4.24 -14.07
CA SER A 100 7.79 4.51 -14.32
C SER A 100 6.97 3.23 -14.44
N LEU A 101 7.48 2.24 -15.18
CA LEU A 101 6.81 0.97 -15.39
C LEU A 101 6.71 0.18 -14.08
N ASN A 102 7.82 0.07 -13.33
CA ASN A 102 7.81 -0.63 -12.04
C ASN A 102 6.96 0.09 -10.98
N ALA A 103 6.96 1.42 -10.96
CA ALA A 103 6.07 2.19 -10.09
C ALA A 103 4.61 1.86 -10.40
N SER A 104 4.24 1.79 -11.68
CA SER A 104 2.89 1.41 -12.12
C SER A 104 2.51 -0.01 -11.71
N ILE A 105 3.41 -0.98 -11.92
CA ILE A 105 3.21 -2.37 -11.47
C ILE A 105 3.06 -2.43 -9.95
N SER A 106 3.90 -1.70 -9.20
CA SER A 106 3.82 -1.69 -7.73
C SER A 106 2.49 -1.14 -7.21
N LEU A 107 1.95 -0.10 -7.86
CA LEU A 107 0.63 0.44 -7.55
C LEU A 107 -0.47 -0.56 -7.86
N LEU A 108 -0.38 -1.27 -8.99
CA LEU A 108 -1.33 -2.32 -9.36
C LEU A 108 -1.31 -3.48 -8.34
N ILE A 109 -0.13 -3.94 -7.93
CA ILE A 109 0.02 -4.96 -6.88
C ILE A 109 -0.59 -4.48 -5.56
N GLY A 110 -0.26 -3.25 -5.15
CA GLY A 110 -0.83 -2.65 -3.94
C GLY A 110 -2.35 -2.54 -3.98
N TYR A 111 -2.92 -2.20 -5.14
CA TYR A 111 -4.36 -2.17 -5.36
C TYR A 111 -4.99 -3.56 -5.25
N LEU A 112 -4.41 -4.56 -5.93
CA LEU A 112 -4.89 -5.95 -5.88
C LEU A 112 -4.88 -6.50 -4.45
N ILE A 113 -3.83 -6.24 -3.67
CA ILE A 113 -3.74 -6.66 -2.26
C ILE A 113 -4.90 -6.08 -1.44
N VAL A 114 -5.20 -4.79 -1.61
CA VAL A 114 -6.32 -4.14 -0.90
C VAL A 114 -7.67 -4.71 -1.36
N TRP A 115 -7.82 -4.95 -2.66
CA TRP A 115 -9.03 -5.52 -3.24
C TRP A 115 -9.29 -6.95 -2.74
N PHE A 116 -8.28 -7.83 -2.75
CA PHE A 116 -8.38 -9.18 -2.20
C PHE A 116 -8.71 -9.19 -0.71
N LYS A 117 -8.12 -8.28 0.08
CA LYS A 117 -8.47 -8.13 1.51
C LYS A 117 -9.93 -7.72 1.69
N ARG A 118 -10.44 -6.84 0.84
CA ARG A 118 -11.84 -6.39 0.88
C ARG A 118 -12.80 -7.53 0.53
N LEU A 119 -12.51 -8.29 -0.53
CA LEU A 119 -13.31 -9.45 -0.90
C LEU A 119 -13.33 -10.53 0.19
N SER A 120 -12.16 -10.87 0.74
CA SER A 120 -12.05 -11.84 1.84
C SER A 120 -12.87 -11.41 3.06
N PHE A 121 -12.89 -10.10 3.36
CA PHE A 121 -13.67 -9.56 4.45
C PHE A 121 -15.18 -9.69 4.20
N VAL A 122 -15.67 -9.33 3.00
CA VAL A 122 -17.08 -9.48 2.63
C VAL A 122 -17.50 -10.95 2.70
N GLN A 123 -16.69 -11.87 2.18
CA GLN A 123 -16.97 -13.31 2.27
C GLN A 123 -17.05 -13.80 3.72
N HIS A 124 -16.20 -13.29 4.61
CA HIS A 124 -16.25 -13.66 6.02
C HIS A 124 -17.49 -13.10 6.73
N GLU A 125 -17.94 -11.89 6.38
CA GLU A 125 -19.18 -11.31 6.91
C GLU A 125 -20.40 -12.12 6.47
N GLU A 126 -20.50 -12.47 5.18
CA GLU A 126 -21.60 -13.30 4.64
C GLU A 126 -21.64 -14.69 5.30
N LEU A 127 -20.48 -15.32 5.51
CA LEU A 127 -20.38 -16.60 6.22
C LEU A 127 -20.81 -16.49 7.68
N MET A 128 -20.44 -15.40 8.37
CA MET A 128 -20.85 -15.12 9.74
C MET A 128 -22.36 -14.87 9.84
N GLU A 129 -22.94 -14.11 8.91
CA GLU A 129 -24.39 -13.87 8.85
C GLU A 129 -25.16 -15.17 8.59
N THR A 130 -24.70 -15.99 7.64
CA THR A 130 -25.30 -17.28 7.30
C THR A 130 -25.24 -18.26 8.48
N ASN A 131 -24.11 -18.32 9.20
CA ASN A 131 -23.96 -19.10 10.43
C ASN A 131 -24.86 -18.57 11.57
N SER A 132 -25.02 -17.26 11.70
CA SER A 132 -25.91 -16.66 12.71
C SER A 132 -27.39 -16.97 12.43
N ASN A 133 -27.79 -17.00 11.16
CA ASN A 133 -29.17 -17.25 10.75
C ASN A 133 -29.51 -18.74 10.85
N SER A 134 -28.59 -19.63 10.50
CA SER A 134 -28.74 -21.08 10.70
C SER A 134 -28.75 -21.46 12.19
N MET A 135 -27.93 -20.83 13.04
CA MET A 135 -28.04 -20.99 14.50
C MET A 135 -29.37 -20.46 15.06
N ARG A 136 -29.90 -19.34 14.54
CA ARG A 136 -31.23 -18.82 14.92
C ARG A 136 -32.37 -19.77 14.50
N LEU A 137 -32.25 -20.43 13.35
CA LEU A 137 -33.19 -21.47 12.91
C LEU A 137 -33.14 -22.73 13.79
N TYR A 138 -31.94 -23.14 14.22
CA TYR A 138 -31.78 -24.27 15.17
C TYR A 138 -32.26 -23.96 16.59
N ARG A 139 -32.26 -22.68 17.00
CA ARG A 139 -32.82 -22.23 18.30
C ARG A 139 -34.33 -22.04 18.31
N ARG A 140 -35.02 -22.13 17.17
CA ARG A 140 -36.49 -22.14 17.22
C ARG A 140 -36.93 -23.45 17.87
N PRO A 141 -37.75 -23.41 18.94
CA PRO A 141 -38.30 -24.62 19.52
C PRO A 141 -39.05 -25.40 18.42
N LYS A 142 -38.74 -26.69 18.26
CA LYS A 142 -39.54 -27.63 17.47
C LYS A 142 -40.88 -27.85 18.18
N TRP A 143 -41.78 -26.87 18.16
CA TRP A 143 -43.14 -26.97 18.72
C TRP A 143 -44.22 -26.50 17.74
N VAL A 144 -43.96 -26.55 16.44
CA VAL A 144 -45.01 -26.40 15.43
C VAL A 144 -44.70 -27.40 14.33
N PHE A 145 -45.18 -28.64 14.50
CA PHE A 145 -45.65 -29.56 13.46
C PHE A 145 -45.81 -30.94 14.11
N GLY A 146 -47.01 -31.20 14.60
CA GLY A 146 -47.39 -32.52 15.09
C GLY A 146 -48.51 -32.49 16.11
N VAL A 147 -49.72 -32.16 15.68
CA VAL A 147 -50.93 -32.97 15.95
C VAL A 147 -51.89 -32.71 14.79
N GLY A 148 -52.00 -33.69 13.90
CA GLY A 148 -53.27 -33.99 13.27
C GLY A 148 -54.03 -34.91 14.21
N ILE A 149 -55.29 -34.56 14.46
CA ILE A 149 -56.54 -35.34 14.57
C ILE A 149 -57.61 -34.33 14.94
#